data_AF-T0RKX7-F1
#
_entry.id   AF-T0RKX7-F1
#
_cell.length_a   1.000
_cell.length_b   1.000
_cell.length_c   1.000
_cell.angle_alpha   90.00
_cell.angle_beta   90.00
_cell.angle_gamma   90.00
#
_symmetry.space_group_name_H-M   'P 1'
#
loop_
_entity.id
_entity.type
_entity.pdbx_description
1 polymer ?
#
loop_
_entity_poly.entity_id
_entity_poly.type
_entity_poly.pdbx_seq_one_letter_code
_entity_poly.pdbx_strand_id
1 'polypeptide(L)'
;MSFKLFLPFLFSLSCFAQAEPSTFEYTRSMYKKVESISELKPEEFDLKINDIRAEIDRFVEHKKGVCQGDFSTVIIGDEVSKNNEFKLNKSEQELCYRELKALQITYINNLFNARKKYLDFLHVERVKQLGAVREEALKQLQATFDKKLPSKNSGSKR
;
A
#
# COMPACT_ATOMS: atom_id res chain seq x y z
N MET A 1 9.96 22.54 -61.01
CA MET A 1 9.69 21.09 -61.03
C MET A 1 10.14 20.52 -59.70
N SER A 2 9.20 19.87 -59.01
CA SER A 2 9.25 19.49 -57.60
C SER A 2 9.81 18.08 -57.44
N PHE A 3 10.70 17.86 -56.48
CA PHE A 3 10.96 16.52 -55.95
C PHE A 3 10.94 16.58 -54.42
N LYS A 4 9.77 16.22 -53.85
CA LYS A 4 9.58 16.00 -52.42
C LYS A 4 10.00 14.56 -52.10
N LEU A 5 11.08 14.40 -51.35
CA LEU A 5 11.44 13.13 -50.72
C LEU A 5 10.70 13.06 -49.37
N PHE A 6 9.65 12.26 -49.31
CA PHE A 6 8.95 11.90 -48.07
C PHE A 6 9.50 10.55 -47.59
N LEU A 7 10.20 10.57 -46.45
CA LEU A 7 10.70 9.39 -45.75
C LEU A 7 9.55 8.82 -44.89
N PRO A 8 9.08 7.57 -45.07
CA PRO A 8 8.11 6.99 -44.14
C PRO A 8 8.84 6.50 -42.89
N PHE A 9 8.56 7.15 -41.77
CA PHE A 9 8.97 6.73 -40.44
C PHE A 9 8.11 5.52 -40.02
N LEU A 10 8.67 4.32 -40.16
CA LEU A 10 8.07 3.08 -39.69
C LEU A 10 8.12 3.06 -38.15
N PHE A 11 7.07 3.56 -37.50
CA PHE A 11 6.79 3.27 -36.09
C PHE A 11 6.38 1.81 -35.98
N SER A 12 7.34 0.94 -35.68
CA SER A 12 7.08 -0.41 -35.20
C SER A 12 6.38 -0.32 -33.85
N LEU A 13 5.05 -0.48 -33.82
CA LEU A 13 4.32 -0.81 -32.60
C LEU A 13 4.71 -2.23 -32.19
N SER A 14 5.71 -2.36 -31.34
CA SER A 14 5.90 -3.57 -30.53
C SER A 14 4.79 -3.61 -29.49
N CYS A 15 3.71 -4.33 -29.82
CA CYS A 15 2.66 -4.68 -28.87
C CYS A 15 3.26 -5.74 -27.92
N PHE A 16 3.61 -5.35 -26.71
CA PHE A 16 3.95 -6.31 -25.66
C PHE A 16 2.65 -6.96 -25.19
N ALA A 17 2.39 -8.18 -25.66
CA ALA A 17 1.42 -9.07 -25.04
C ALA A 17 1.97 -9.52 -23.68
N GLN A 18 1.60 -8.83 -22.60
CA GLN A 18 1.78 -9.38 -21.26
C GLN A 18 0.72 -10.46 -21.08
N ALA A 19 1.16 -11.71 -20.86
CA ALA A 19 0.26 -12.79 -20.53
C ALA A 19 -0.47 -12.44 -19.22
N GLU A 20 -1.78 -12.21 -19.30
CA GLU A 20 -2.63 -11.96 -18.14
C GLU A 20 -2.58 -13.19 -17.22
N PRO A 21 -2.33 -13.02 -15.91
CA PRO A 21 -2.29 -14.13 -14.98
C PRO A 21 -3.66 -14.81 -14.90
N SER A 22 -3.67 -16.13 -14.74
CA SER A 22 -4.93 -16.87 -14.59
C SER A 22 -5.74 -16.36 -13.38
N THR A 23 -7.08 -16.37 -13.46
CA THR A 23 -7.98 -15.88 -12.38
C THR A 23 -7.69 -16.54 -11.02
N PHE A 24 -7.22 -17.78 -11.04
CA PHE A 24 -6.81 -18.52 -9.85
C PHE A 24 -5.50 -17.97 -9.25
N GLU A 25 -4.49 -17.70 -10.08
CA GLU A 25 -3.24 -17.08 -9.63
C GLU A 25 -3.47 -15.66 -9.12
N TYR A 26 -4.36 -14.90 -9.76
CA TYR A 26 -4.74 -13.57 -9.29
C TYR A 26 -5.38 -13.64 -7.90
N THR A 27 -6.34 -14.55 -7.69
CA THR A 27 -6.97 -14.77 -6.37
C THR A 27 -5.91 -15.10 -5.32
N ARG A 28 -5.03 -16.07 -5.58
CA ARG A 28 -3.94 -16.44 -4.66
C ARG A 28 -3.01 -15.27 -4.34
N SER A 29 -2.68 -14.45 -5.35
CA SER A 29 -1.82 -13.27 -5.17
C SER A 29 -2.45 -12.24 -4.22
N MET A 30 -3.79 -12.10 -4.25
CA MET A 30 -4.52 -11.19 -3.36
C MET A 30 -4.55 -11.68 -1.91
N TYR A 31 -4.70 -12.99 -1.67
CA TYR A 31 -4.55 -13.55 -0.33
C TYR A 31 -3.15 -13.29 0.24
N LYS A 32 -2.09 -13.50 -0.57
CA LYS A 32 -0.72 -13.18 -0.17
C LYS A 32 -0.53 -11.69 0.14
N LYS A 33 -1.13 -10.79 -0.66
CA LYS A 33 -1.12 -9.34 -0.38
C LYS A 33 -1.79 -9.03 0.95
N VAL A 34 -2.95 -9.62 1.24
CA VAL A 34 -3.65 -9.45 2.52
C VAL A 34 -2.79 -9.93 3.69
N GLU A 35 -2.09 -11.06 3.56
CA GLU A 35 -1.18 -11.58 4.58
C GLU A 35 0.01 -10.64 4.82
N SER A 36 0.59 -10.10 3.75
CA SER A 36 1.75 -9.20 3.82
C SER A 36 1.50 -7.90 4.60
N ILE A 37 0.23 -7.48 4.76
CA ILE A 37 -0.12 -6.32 5.59
C ILE A 37 0.38 -6.49 7.03
N SER A 38 0.31 -7.71 7.57
CA SER A 38 0.73 -7.99 8.94
C SER A 38 2.25 -7.89 9.15
N GLU A 39 3.00 -8.01 8.06
CA GLU A 39 4.46 -7.99 7.97
C GLU A 39 5.01 -6.59 7.68
N LEU A 40 4.14 -5.62 7.38
CA LEU A 40 4.55 -4.25 7.12
C LEU A 40 5.30 -3.69 8.32
N LYS A 41 6.48 -3.13 8.03
CA LYS A 41 7.23 -2.35 8.99
C LYS A 41 6.46 -1.06 9.32
N PRO A 42 6.44 -0.63 10.59
CA PRO A 42 5.76 0.61 10.98
C PRO A 42 6.18 1.82 10.13
N GLU A 43 7.45 1.93 9.79
CA GLU A 43 8.01 3.05 9.03
C GLU A 43 7.48 3.15 7.59
N GLU A 44 7.05 2.02 7.02
CA GLU A 44 6.60 1.91 5.64
C GLU A 44 5.07 1.88 5.51
N PHE A 45 4.36 1.89 6.65
CA PHE A 45 2.92 1.68 6.70
C PHE A 45 2.16 2.69 5.84
N ASP A 46 2.38 3.99 6.06
CA ASP A 46 1.66 5.06 5.36
C ASP A 46 1.93 5.09 3.85
N LEU A 47 3.11 4.64 3.42
CA LEU A 47 3.48 4.59 2.01
C LEU A 47 2.77 3.44 1.29
N LYS A 48 2.76 2.24 1.90
CA LYS A 48 2.32 1.01 1.22
C LYS A 48 0.83 0.72 1.39
N ILE A 49 0.20 1.19 2.46
CA ILE A 49 -1.16 0.74 2.79
C ILE A 49 -2.21 1.25 1.81
N ASN A 50 -2.02 2.44 1.23
CA ASN A 50 -2.96 3.01 0.27
C ASN A 50 -3.00 2.20 -1.04
N ASP A 51 -1.83 1.77 -1.52
CA ASP A 51 -1.72 0.94 -2.72
C ASP A 51 -2.37 -0.43 -2.50
N ILE A 52 -2.04 -1.08 -1.38
CA ILE A 52 -2.61 -2.38 -1.00
C ILE A 52 -4.13 -2.28 -0.88
N ARG A 53 -4.64 -1.22 -0.25
CA ARG A 53 -6.09 -0.96 -0.12
C ARG A 53 -6.76 -0.84 -1.48
N ALA A 54 -6.22 -0.01 -2.37
CA ALA A 54 -6.79 0.22 -3.69
C ALA A 54 -6.84 -1.08 -4.53
N GLU A 55 -5.86 -1.96 -4.39
CA GLU A 55 -5.89 -3.27 -5.05
C GLU A 55 -6.91 -4.24 -4.43
N ILE A 56 -7.00 -4.29 -3.10
CA ILE A 56 -7.96 -5.15 -2.40
C ILE A 56 -9.40 -4.71 -2.68
N ASP A 57 -9.68 -3.41 -2.66
CA ASP A 57 -11.01 -2.87 -2.94
C ASP A 57 -11.46 -3.22 -4.37
N ARG A 58 -10.56 -3.08 -5.36
CA ARG A 58 -10.82 -3.52 -6.74
C ARG A 58 -11.08 -5.02 -6.84
N PHE A 59 -10.27 -5.84 -6.18
CA PHE A 59 -10.46 -7.29 -6.16
C PHE A 59 -11.80 -7.69 -5.54
N VAL A 60 -12.16 -7.07 -4.41
CA VAL A 60 -13.41 -7.33 -3.69
C VAL A 60 -14.61 -6.98 -4.57
N GLU A 61 -14.62 -5.81 -5.21
CA GLU A 61 -15.72 -5.42 -6.10
C GLU A 61 -15.84 -6.37 -7.29
N HIS A 62 -14.72 -6.74 -7.91
CA HIS A 62 -14.74 -7.72 -8.99
C HIS A 62 -15.30 -9.08 -8.52
N LYS A 63 -14.84 -9.59 -7.36
CA LYS A 63 -15.33 -10.87 -6.82
C LYS A 63 -16.78 -10.82 -6.40
N LYS A 64 -17.30 -9.69 -5.92
CA LYS A 64 -18.74 -9.53 -5.66
C LYS A 64 -19.55 -9.75 -6.93
N GLY A 65 -19.17 -9.11 -8.04
CA GLY A 65 -19.85 -9.31 -9.32
C GLY A 65 -19.73 -10.75 -9.84
N VAL A 66 -18.59 -11.41 -9.63
CA VAL A 66 -18.45 -12.86 -9.94
C VAL A 66 -19.41 -13.69 -9.08
N CYS A 67 -19.47 -13.44 -7.77
CA CYS A 67 -20.40 -14.16 -6.89
C CYS A 67 -21.87 -13.87 -7.22
N GLN A 68 -22.21 -12.69 -7.74
CA GLN A 68 -23.56 -12.31 -8.18
C GLN A 68 -23.96 -12.96 -9.51
N GLY A 69 -22.98 -13.42 -10.29
CA GLY A 69 -23.17 -13.92 -11.64
C GLY A 69 -23.17 -12.80 -12.70
N ASP A 70 -22.72 -11.60 -12.36
CA ASP A 70 -22.57 -10.45 -13.26
C ASP A 70 -21.29 -10.57 -14.11
N PHE A 71 -20.32 -11.38 -13.66
CA PHE A 71 -19.06 -11.66 -14.37
C PHE A 71 -18.84 -13.18 -14.53
N SER A 72 -18.44 -13.61 -15.73
CA SER A 72 -18.05 -15.01 -15.98
C SER A 72 -16.68 -15.31 -15.36
N THR A 73 -16.53 -16.51 -14.80
CA THR A 73 -15.29 -17.01 -14.16
C THR A 73 -14.20 -17.42 -15.17
N VAL A 74 -14.49 -17.37 -16.48
CA VAL A 74 -13.62 -17.84 -17.55
C VAL A 74 -13.18 -16.67 -18.44
N ILE A 75 -11.93 -16.24 -18.28
CA ILE A 75 -11.20 -15.48 -19.32
C ILE A 75 -10.31 -16.50 -20.03
N ILE A 76 -10.84 -17.19 -21.05
CA ILE A 76 -10.01 -17.96 -21.98
C ILE A 76 -10.01 -17.20 -23.30
N GLY A 77 -8.81 -16.93 -23.80
CA GLY A 77 -8.56 -16.24 -25.05
C GLY A 77 -9.14 -16.96 -26.26
N ASP A 78 -9.43 -16.13 -27.25
CA ASP A 78 -9.91 -16.41 -28.59
C ASP A 78 -11.34 -16.94 -28.75
N GLU A 79 -12.07 -16.12 -29.52
CA GLU A 79 -13.45 -16.22 -29.97
C GLU A 79 -14.53 -15.83 -28.96
N VAL A 80 -15.20 -14.74 -29.34
CA VAL A 80 -16.43 -14.17 -28.78
C VAL A 80 -17.55 -15.22 -28.82
N SER A 81 -17.51 -16.21 -27.93
CA SER A 81 -18.66 -17.04 -27.61
C SER A 81 -19.52 -16.27 -26.61
N LYS A 82 -20.44 -15.50 -27.16
CA LYS A 82 -21.42 -14.65 -26.45
C LYS A 82 -22.35 -15.38 -25.47
N ASN A 83 -22.22 -16.69 -25.23
CA ASN A 83 -23.21 -17.47 -24.47
C ASN A 83 -22.61 -18.53 -23.53
N ASN A 84 -21.54 -18.23 -22.77
CA ASN A 84 -21.20 -19.09 -21.62
C ASN A 84 -21.86 -18.54 -20.35
N GLU A 85 -23.16 -18.80 -20.26
CA GLU A 85 -24.09 -18.50 -19.17
C GLU A 85 -23.84 -19.44 -17.96
N PHE A 86 -22.59 -19.58 -17.51
CA PHE A 86 -22.28 -20.37 -16.31
C PHE A 86 -22.55 -19.53 -15.06
N LYS A 87 -23.84 -19.29 -14.79
CA LYS A 87 -24.29 -18.65 -13.57
C LYS A 87 -24.10 -19.62 -12.40
N LEU A 88 -23.37 -19.18 -11.37
CA LEU A 88 -23.15 -19.99 -10.16
C LEU A 88 -24.49 -20.45 -9.60
N ASN A 89 -24.57 -21.71 -9.21
CA ASN A 89 -25.72 -22.21 -8.47
C ASN A 89 -25.76 -21.57 -7.06
N LYS A 90 -26.89 -21.66 -6.35
CA LYS A 90 -27.05 -21.02 -5.03
C LYS A 90 -25.96 -21.45 -4.03
N SER A 91 -25.60 -22.74 -4.01
CA SER A 91 -24.54 -23.25 -3.13
C SER A 91 -23.14 -22.72 -3.48
N GLU A 92 -22.82 -22.58 -4.76
CA GLU A 92 -21.56 -22.01 -5.25
C GLU A 92 -21.48 -20.51 -4.96
N GLN A 93 -22.60 -19.80 -5.12
CA GLN A 93 -22.72 -18.40 -4.76
C GLN A 93 -22.50 -18.20 -3.24
N GLU A 94 -23.12 -19.02 -2.40
CA GLU A 94 -22.90 -19.00 -0.95
C GLU A 94 -21.44 -19.30 -0.58
N LEU A 95 -20.81 -20.27 -1.24
CA LEU A 95 -19.40 -20.58 -1.04
C LEU A 95 -18.51 -19.40 -1.42
N CYS A 96 -18.77 -18.79 -2.59
CA CYS A 96 -18.06 -17.60 -3.08
C CYS A 96 -18.13 -16.43 -2.09
N TYR A 97 -19.31 -16.13 -1.56
CA TYR A 97 -19.47 -15.09 -0.54
C TYR A 97 -18.80 -15.44 0.78
N ARG A 98 -18.80 -16.72 1.18
CA ARG A 98 -18.10 -17.18 2.39
C ARG A 98 -16.60 -16.96 2.28
N GLU A 99 -16.00 -17.30 1.13
CA GLU A 99 -14.58 -17.07 0.86
C GLU A 99 -14.24 -15.58 0.85
N LEU A 100 -15.05 -14.76 0.16
CA LEU A 100 -14.87 -13.31 0.11
C LEU A 100 -14.96 -12.68 1.51
N LYS A 101 -15.93 -13.12 2.32
CA LYS A 101 -16.06 -12.69 3.71
C LYS A 101 -14.85 -13.08 4.54
N ALA A 102 -14.34 -14.30 4.39
CA ALA A 102 -13.14 -14.75 5.10
C ALA A 102 -11.93 -13.88 4.73
N LEU A 103 -11.72 -13.59 3.45
CA LEU A 103 -10.66 -12.68 3.00
C LEU A 103 -10.79 -11.29 3.63
N GLN A 104 -12.00 -10.72 3.64
CA GLN A 104 -12.24 -9.39 4.22
C GLN A 104 -11.99 -9.37 5.72
N ILE A 105 -12.37 -10.42 6.45
CA ILE A 105 -12.08 -10.54 7.89
C ILE A 105 -10.56 -10.54 8.12
N THR A 106 -9.82 -11.35 7.35
CA THR A 106 -8.35 -11.39 7.44
C THR A 106 -7.73 -10.03 7.11
N TYR A 107 -8.20 -9.35 6.06
CA TYR A 107 -7.77 -8.00 5.72
C TYR A 107 -7.98 -7.00 6.86
N ILE A 108 -9.18 -6.97 7.43
CA ILE A 108 -9.52 -6.05 8.53
C ILE A 108 -8.64 -6.31 9.75
N ASN A 109 -8.45 -7.58 10.12
CA ASN A 109 -7.62 -7.95 11.28
C ASN A 109 -6.15 -7.57 11.06
N ASN A 110 -5.60 -7.87 9.88
CA ASN A 110 -4.22 -7.54 9.54
C ASN A 110 -4.00 -6.03 9.49
N LEU A 111 -4.94 -5.29 8.88
CA LEU A 111 -4.91 -3.83 8.82
C LEU A 111 -4.95 -3.22 10.23
N PHE A 112 -5.83 -3.72 11.09
CA PHE A 112 -5.90 -3.26 12.48
C PHE A 112 -4.57 -3.43 13.21
N ASN A 113 -3.98 -4.62 13.11
CA ASN A 113 -2.70 -4.93 13.76
C ASN A 113 -1.56 -4.06 13.22
N ALA A 114 -1.46 -3.92 11.90
CA ALA A 114 -0.45 -3.09 11.25
C ALA A 114 -0.59 -1.61 11.65
N ARG A 115 -1.83 -1.08 11.65
CA ARG A 115 -2.12 0.29 12.06
C ARG A 115 -1.79 0.53 13.53
N LYS A 116 -2.10 -0.42 14.41
CA LYS A 116 -1.73 -0.34 15.83
C LYS A 116 -0.21 -0.24 15.99
N LYS A 117 0.55 -1.15 15.37
CA LYS A 117 2.03 -1.11 15.38
C LYS A 117 2.57 0.24 14.90
N TYR A 118 1.98 0.79 13.85
CA TYR A 118 2.35 2.10 13.32
C TYR A 118 2.10 3.23 14.32
N LEU A 119 0.93 3.24 14.97
CA LEU A 119 0.60 4.25 15.99
C LEU A 119 1.52 4.15 17.21
N ASP A 120 1.85 2.94 17.64
CA ASP A 120 2.79 2.70 18.74
C ASP A 120 4.19 3.25 18.39
N PHE A 121 4.67 2.98 17.17
CA PHE A 121 5.91 3.54 16.64
C PHE A 121 5.90 5.08 16.63
N LEU A 122 4.86 5.70 16.07
CA LEU A 122 4.71 7.16 16.06
C LEU A 122 4.66 7.77 17.45
N HIS A 123 4.11 7.05 18.42
CA HIS A 123 4.07 7.52 19.80
C HIS A 123 5.47 7.55 20.41
N VAL A 124 6.25 6.47 20.25
CA VAL A 124 7.64 6.38 20.72
C VAL A 124 8.50 7.50 20.13
N GLU A 125 8.42 7.71 18.81
CA GLU A 125 9.19 8.76 18.14
C GLU A 125 8.81 10.17 18.63
N ARG A 126 7.51 10.43 18.83
CA ARG A 126 7.05 11.73 19.37
C ARG A 126 7.53 11.98 20.80
N VAL A 127 7.51 10.96 21.65
CA VAL A 127 8.03 11.08 23.02
C VAL A 127 9.54 11.36 23.02
N LYS A 128 10.29 10.69 22.15
CA LYS A 128 11.73 10.92 21.97
C LYS A 128 12.02 12.34 21.50
N GLN A 129 11.29 12.83 20.49
CA GLN A 129 11.41 14.20 19.99
C GLN A 129 11.09 15.23 21.08
N LEU A 130 10.02 15.01 21.85
CA LEU A 130 9.65 15.87 22.97
C LEU A 130 10.76 15.94 24.02
N GLY A 131 11.38 14.80 24.35
CA GLY A 131 12.53 14.75 25.25
C GLY A 131 13.72 15.54 24.71
N ALA A 132 14.04 15.39 23.42
CA ALA A 132 15.14 16.13 22.79
C ALA A 132 14.93 17.65 22.85
N VAL A 133 13.71 18.12 22.54
CA VAL A 133 13.35 19.54 22.63
C VAL A 133 13.46 20.07 24.06
N ARG A 134 13.04 19.28 25.06
CA ARG A 134 13.20 19.65 26.48
C ARG A 134 14.69 19.81 26.84
N GLU A 135 15.53 18.84 26.51
CA GLU A 135 16.96 18.89 26.81
C GLU A 135 17.66 20.06 26.12
N GLU A 136 17.28 20.36 24.87
CA GLU A 136 17.78 21.52 24.14
C GLU A 136 17.38 22.83 24.82
N ALA A 137 16.11 22.97 25.22
CA ALA A 137 15.63 24.15 25.93
C ALA A 137 16.36 24.36 27.27
N LEU A 138 16.59 23.28 28.04
CA LEU A 138 17.36 23.35 29.28
C LEU A 138 18.82 23.77 29.05
N LYS A 139 19.46 23.22 28.01
CA LYS A 139 20.83 23.61 27.62
C LYS A 139 20.91 25.08 27.22
N GLN A 140 19.96 25.57 26.42
CA GLN A 140 19.89 26.97 26.01
C GLN A 140 19.67 27.90 27.22
N LEU A 141 18.80 27.48 28.15
CA LEU A 141 18.55 28.21 29.38
C LEU A 141 19.83 28.30 30.23
N GLN A 142 20.48 27.17 30.48
CA GLN A 142 21.72 27.11 31.27
C GLN A 142 22.84 27.95 30.63
N ALA A 143 23.04 27.84 29.32
CA ALA A 143 24.02 28.64 28.59
C ALA A 143 23.76 30.16 28.70
N THR A 144 22.51 30.57 28.87
CA THR A 144 22.14 31.99 29.08
C THR A 144 22.57 32.48 30.46
N PHE A 145 22.48 31.64 31.49
CA PHE A 145 22.90 31.99 32.85
C PHE A 145 24.42 31.89 33.03
N ASP A 146 25.06 30.89 32.43
CA ASP A 146 26.52 30.71 32.49
C ASP A 146 27.26 31.88 31.84
N LYS A 147 26.72 32.48 30.77
CA LYS A 147 27.28 33.69 30.14
C LYS A 147 27.15 34.96 31.00
N LYS A 148 26.23 35.00 31.96
CA LYS A 148 25.98 36.18 32.82
C LYS A 148 26.80 36.18 34.10
N LEU A 149 27.45 35.07 34.46
CA LEU A 149 28.41 35.05 35.56
C LEU A 149 29.75 35.61 35.06
N PRO A 150 30.16 36.83 35.45
CA PRO A 150 31.50 37.28 35.14
C PRO A 150 32.48 36.32 35.79
N SER A 151 33.46 35.83 35.01
CA SER A 151 34.62 35.10 35.53
C SER A 151 35.25 35.93 36.64
N LYS A 152 34.93 35.60 37.89
CA LYS A 152 35.60 36.10 39.09
C LYS A 152 36.96 35.40 39.17
N ASN A 153 37.82 35.64 38.18
CA ASN A 153 39.24 35.28 38.20
C ASN A 153 39.97 35.96 37.04
N SER A 154 40.25 37.25 37.20
CA SER A 154 41.51 37.81 36.73
C SER A 154 41.84 39.06 37.56
N GLY A 155 42.99 39.06 38.23
CA GLY A 155 43.57 40.28 38.78
C GLY A 155 43.81 40.36 40.30
N SER A 156 44.15 39.25 40.97
CA SER A 156 45.05 39.36 42.15
C SER A 156 46.48 39.22 41.64
N LYS A 157 47.13 40.34 41.36
CA LYS A 157 48.59 40.45 41.33
C LYS A 157 48.96 41.81 41.94
N ARG A 158 49.48 41.70 43.16
CA ARG A 158 50.49 42.53 43.86
C ARG A 158 50.65 43.97 43.43
#